data_AF-A0A932MDH3-F1
#
_entry.id   AF-A0A932MDH3-F1
#
_cell.length_a   1.000
_cell.length_b   1.000
_cell.length_c   1.000
_cell.angle_alpha   90.00
_cell.angle_beta   90.00
_cell.angle_gamma   90.00
#
_symmetry.space_group_name_H-M   'P 1'
#
loop_
_entity.id
_entity.type
_entity.pdbx_description
1 polymer ?
#
loop_
_entity_poly.entity_id
_entity_poly.type
_entity_poly.pdbx_seq_one_letter_code
_entity_poly.pdbx_strand_id
1 'polypeptide(L)'
;MDTFFAAACVAAAAICVRDRRAFAFSHRAYWAFVFAPWKLAAFCVAAAGLTLVAPYTGDPTWDYVDALFMSVLTYASAPWAVGALYLAVRRRLPLKQAYVAACAWLFSASWSYDLYLLLRDGEYPFTWLANLFASSVLYVSAGLLWNLDWKEGRG
;
A
#
# COMPACT_ATOMS: atom_id res chain seq x y z
N MET A 1 -16.03 1.00 13.91
CA MET A 1 -15.56 1.56 12.60
C MET A 1 -15.23 0.44 11.60
N ASP A 2 -15.28 -0.82 12.05
CA ASP A 2 -14.69 -2.00 11.39
C ASP A 2 -15.51 -2.50 10.19
N THR A 3 -16.83 -2.30 10.22
CA THR A 3 -17.73 -2.76 9.16
C THR A 3 -17.53 -1.99 7.85
N PHE A 4 -17.19 -0.71 7.92
CA PHE A 4 -16.98 0.12 6.73
C PHE A 4 -15.69 -0.28 5.98
N PHE A 5 -14.58 -0.44 6.70
CA PHE A 5 -13.31 -0.85 6.10
C PHE A 5 -13.38 -2.29 5.57
N ALA A 6 -13.98 -3.21 6.33
CA ALA A 6 -14.20 -4.58 5.88
C ALA A 6 -15.07 -4.62 4.61
N ALA A 7 -16.19 -3.87 4.58
CA ALA A 7 -17.04 -3.78 3.40
C ALA A 7 -16.29 -3.18 2.19
N ALA A 8 -15.46 -2.16 2.42
CA ALA A 8 -14.66 -1.55 1.36
C ALA A 8 -13.61 -2.52 0.79
N CYS A 9 -12.91 -3.26 1.65
CA CYS A 9 -11.97 -4.31 1.24
C CYS A 9 -12.68 -5.44 0.47
N VAL A 10 -13.85 -5.88 0.94
CA VAL A 10 -14.64 -6.93 0.26
C VAL A 10 -15.13 -6.44 -1.10
N ALA A 11 -15.63 -5.20 -1.19
CA ALA A 11 -16.05 -4.61 -2.45
C ALA A 11 -14.87 -4.47 -3.43
N ALA A 12 -13.72 -3.97 -2.96
CA ALA A 12 -12.51 -3.86 -3.77
C ALA A 12 -12.06 -5.24 -4.28
N ALA A 13 -12.02 -6.25 -3.40
CA ALA A 13 -11.68 -7.62 -3.78
C ALA A 13 -12.66 -8.20 -4.81
N ALA A 14 -13.97 -7.98 -4.64
CA ALA A 14 -14.98 -8.41 -5.59
C ALA A 14 -14.81 -7.77 -6.98
N ILE A 15 -14.50 -6.46 -7.02
CA ILE A 15 -14.19 -5.75 -8.27
C ILE A 15 -12.91 -6.33 -8.90
N CYS A 16 -11.86 -6.54 -8.10
CA CYS A 16 -10.62 -7.15 -8.58
C CYS A 16 -10.86 -8.54 -9.19
N VAL A 17 -11.66 -9.39 -8.54
CA VAL A 17 -11.96 -10.74 -9.02
C VAL A 17 -12.81 -10.72 -10.30
N ARG A 18 -13.78 -9.80 -10.39
CA ARG A 18 -14.67 -9.68 -11.55
C ARG A 18 -13.94 -9.14 -12.78
N ASP A 19 -13.08 -8.14 -12.60
CA ASP A 19 -12.41 -7.40 -13.68
C ASP A 19 -10.88 -7.58 -13.66
N ARG A 20 -10.37 -8.77 -13.31
CA ARG A 20 -8.93 -9.05 -13.12
C ARG A 20 -8.03 -8.46 -14.21
N ARG A 21 -8.42 -8.58 -15.48
CA ARG A 21 -7.62 -8.12 -16.63
C ARG A 21 -7.46 -6.60 -16.71
N ALA A 22 -8.31 -5.84 -16.05
CA ALA A 22 -8.29 -4.38 -16.06
C ALA A 22 -7.21 -3.80 -15.12
N PHE A 23 -6.60 -4.61 -14.26
CA PHE A 23 -5.65 -4.16 -13.25
C PHE A 23 -4.21 -4.53 -13.62
N ALA A 24 -3.28 -3.58 -13.52
CA ALA A 24 -1.88 -3.80 -13.88
C ALA A 24 -1.23 -4.90 -13.03
N PHE A 25 -1.55 -4.97 -11.73
CA PHE A 25 -1.02 -6.00 -10.83
C PHE A 25 -1.46 -7.43 -11.16
N SER A 26 -2.47 -7.62 -12.02
CA SER A 26 -2.84 -8.94 -12.52
C SER A 26 -1.92 -9.44 -13.63
N HIS A 27 -1.09 -8.56 -14.20
CA HIS A 27 -0.20 -8.88 -15.32
C HIS A 27 1.22 -9.15 -14.82
N ARG A 28 1.87 -10.15 -15.39
CA ARG A 28 3.26 -10.53 -15.04
C ARG A 28 4.26 -9.39 -15.27
N ALA A 29 4.00 -8.51 -16.25
CA ALA A 29 4.83 -7.35 -16.54
C ALA A 29 4.97 -6.41 -15.33
N TYR A 30 3.89 -6.22 -14.57
CA TYR A 30 3.92 -5.40 -13.35
C TYR A 30 4.86 -6.00 -12.30
N TRP A 31 4.77 -7.30 -12.06
CA TRP A 31 5.64 -7.97 -11.09
C TRP A 31 7.08 -8.03 -11.56
N ALA A 32 7.35 -8.17 -12.86
CA ALA A 32 8.71 -8.06 -13.40
C ALA A 32 9.29 -6.65 -13.16
N PHE A 33 8.47 -5.61 -13.30
CA PHE A 33 8.84 -4.22 -13.04
C PHE A 33 9.07 -3.93 -11.55
N VAL A 34 8.21 -4.45 -10.68
CA VAL A 34 8.35 -4.29 -9.22
C VAL A 34 9.53 -5.10 -8.70
N PHE A 35 9.76 -6.31 -9.20
CA PHE A 35 10.88 -7.16 -8.79
C PHE A 35 12.17 -6.92 -9.59
N ALA A 36 12.32 -5.74 -10.20
CA ALA A 36 13.58 -5.35 -10.78
C ALA A 36 14.68 -5.38 -9.70
N PRO A 37 15.88 -5.95 -9.95
CA PRO A 37 16.88 -6.20 -8.92
C PRO A 37 17.27 -4.96 -8.11
N TRP A 38 17.37 -3.80 -8.75
CA TRP A 38 17.71 -2.55 -8.07
C TRP A 38 16.61 -2.06 -7.14
N LYS A 39 15.32 -2.27 -7.49
CA LYS A 39 14.19 -1.90 -6.64
C LYS A 39 14.10 -2.82 -5.43
N LEU A 40 14.35 -4.12 -5.64
CA LEU A 40 14.45 -5.09 -4.56
C LEU A 40 15.58 -4.73 -3.60
N ALA A 41 16.76 -4.39 -4.11
CA ALA A 41 17.87 -3.95 -3.27
C ALA A 41 17.52 -2.68 -2.47
N ALA A 42 16.96 -1.66 -3.14
CA ALA A 42 16.51 -0.43 -2.49
C ALA A 42 15.41 -0.68 -1.44
N PHE A 43 14.46 -1.57 -1.75
CA PHE A 43 13.43 -2.00 -0.84
C PHE A 43 14.01 -2.71 0.37
N CYS A 44 14.92 -3.67 0.20
CA CYS A 44 15.53 -4.38 1.32
C CYS A 44 16.25 -3.42 2.28
N VAL A 45 16.98 -2.44 1.74
CA VAL A 45 17.65 -1.41 2.56
C VAL A 45 16.63 -0.54 3.28
N ALA A 46 15.60 -0.07 2.58
CA ALA A 46 14.56 0.78 3.17
C ALA A 46 13.73 0.04 4.23
N ALA A 47 13.31 -1.20 3.94
CA ALA A 47 12.53 -2.04 4.84
C ALA A 47 13.34 -2.43 6.08
N ALA A 48 14.61 -2.84 5.91
CA ALA A 48 15.48 -3.11 7.05
C ALA A 48 15.67 -1.85 7.91
N GLY A 49 15.91 -0.70 7.29
CA GLY A 49 16.02 0.58 8.01
C GLY A 49 14.76 0.92 8.80
N LEU A 50 13.59 0.86 8.16
CA LEU A 50 12.31 1.20 8.81
C LEU A 50 11.98 0.20 9.93
N THR A 51 12.07 -1.10 9.67
CA THR A 51 11.78 -2.15 10.65
C THR A 51 12.72 -2.10 11.85
N LEU A 52 14.00 -1.80 11.63
CA LEU A 52 14.96 -1.68 12.74
C LEU A 52 14.76 -0.40 13.55
N VAL A 53 14.38 0.71 12.92
CA VAL A 53 14.21 2.01 13.59
C VAL A 53 12.84 2.14 14.26
N ALA A 54 11.80 1.48 13.74
CA ALA A 54 10.42 1.59 14.18
C ALA A 54 10.23 1.52 15.71
N PRO A 55 10.80 0.54 16.44
CA PRO A 55 10.63 0.44 17.89
C PRO A 55 11.35 1.53 18.69
N TYR A 56 12.30 2.24 18.08
CA TYR A 56 13.05 3.33 18.71
C TYR A 56 12.40 4.70 18.53
N THR A 57 11.24 4.76 17.86
CA THR A 57 10.48 6.01 17.65
C THR A 57 9.84 6.53 18.93
N GLY A 58 9.77 5.72 19.98
CA GLY A 58 9.08 6.03 21.23
C GLY A 58 7.56 5.88 21.15
N ASP A 59 7.03 5.46 19.98
CA ASP A 59 5.63 5.10 19.80
C ASP A 59 5.44 3.60 20.19
N PRO A 60 4.63 3.27 21.22
CA PRO A 60 4.41 1.90 21.63
C PRO A 60 3.63 1.05 20.61
N THR A 61 3.05 1.70 19.60
CA THR A 61 2.26 1.01 18.59
C THR A 61 3.13 0.44 17.47
N TRP A 62 4.22 1.12 17.10
CA TRP A 62 5.15 0.69 16.07
C TRP A 62 6.11 -0.39 16.57
N ASP A 63 6.03 -1.58 15.96
CA ASP A 63 6.89 -2.72 16.26
C ASP A 63 7.61 -3.25 15.01
N TYR A 64 8.31 -4.37 15.17
CA TYR A 64 9.02 -4.99 14.04
C TYR A 64 8.07 -5.61 13.02
N VAL A 65 6.90 -6.07 13.47
CA VAL A 65 5.94 -6.84 12.67
C VAL A 65 5.17 -5.89 11.76
N ASP A 66 4.60 -4.82 12.32
CA ASP A 66 3.86 -3.83 11.54
C ASP A 66 4.72 -3.06 10.55
N ALA A 67 5.89 -2.60 10.98
CA ALA A 67 6.84 -1.93 10.11
C ALA A 67 7.25 -2.82 8.92
N LEU A 68 7.42 -4.13 9.15
CA LEU A 68 7.79 -5.06 8.09
C LEU A 68 6.64 -5.30 7.11
N PHE A 69 5.45 -5.69 7.58
CA PHE A 69 4.35 -6.00 6.66
C PHE A 69 3.86 -4.74 5.94
N MET A 70 3.82 -3.58 6.60
CA MET A 70 3.43 -2.32 5.96
C MET A 70 4.43 -1.91 4.88
N SER A 71 5.73 -2.13 5.11
CA SER A 71 6.76 -1.91 4.09
C SER A 71 6.53 -2.78 2.86
N VAL A 72 6.25 -4.07 3.06
CA VAL A 72 5.96 -5.02 1.96
C VAL A 72 4.70 -4.60 1.19
N LEU A 73 3.60 -4.30 1.90
CA LEU A 73 2.35 -3.85 1.28
C LEU A 73 2.55 -2.55 0.49
N THR A 74 3.32 -1.62 1.04
CA THR A 74 3.63 -0.34 0.40
C THR A 74 4.42 -0.58 -0.89
N TYR A 75 5.49 -1.37 -0.83
CA TYR A 75 6.30 -1.69 -2.00
C TYR A 75 5.52 -2.37 -3.12
N ALA A 76 4.65 -3.32 -2.75
CA ALA A 76 3.88 -4.11 -3.70
C ALA A 76 2.71 -3.33 -4.33
N SER A 77 2.14 -2.35 -3.63
CA SER A 77 0.89 -1.69 -4.07
C SER A 77 1.05 -0.22 -4.47
N ALA A 78 1.95 0.52 -3.81
CA ALA A 78 2.10 1.96 -4.03
C ALA A 78 2.44 2.37 -5.46
N PRO A 79 3.33 1.68 -6.20
CA PRO A 79 3.68 2.09 -7.57
C PRO A 79 2.45 2.12 -8.48
N TRP A 80 1.59 1.10 -8.37
CA TRP A 80 0.36 1.03 -9.16
C TRP A 80 -0.71 1.96 -8.62
N ALA A 81 -0.96 1.96 -7.31
CA ALA A 81 -2.07 2.71 -6.71
C ALA A 81 -1.91 4.22 -6.94
N VAL A 82 -0.71 4.76 -6.72
CA VAL A 82 -0.42 6.19 -6.96
C VAL A 82 -0.57 6.54 -8.44
N GLY A 83 -0.07 5.70 -9.35
CA GLY A 83 -0.25 5.87 -10.79
C GLY A 83 -1.72 5.83 -11.22
N ALA A 84 -2.50 4.88 -10.69
CA ALA A 84 -3.92 4.73 -10.96
C ALA A 84 -4.73 5.93 -10.46
N LEU A 85 -4.46 6.41 -9.24
CA LEU A 85 -5.10 7.59 -8.68
C LEU A 85 -4.77 8.85 -9.49
N TYR A 86 -3.50 9.02 -9.89
CA TYR A 86 -3.09 10.12 -10.76
C TYR A 86 -3.85 10.11 -12.10
N LEU A 87 -3.94 8.95 -12.76
CA LEU A 87 -4.67 8.81 -14.01
C LEU A 87 -6.19 9.00 -13.83
N ALA A 88 -6.74 8.59 -12.69
CA ALA A 88 -8.15 8.82 -12.36
C ALA A 88 -8.46 10.32 -12.19
N VAL A 89 -7.59 11.08 -11.50
CA VAL A 89 -7.70 12.55 -11.40
C VAL A 89 -7.64 13.20 -12.79
N ARG A 90 -6.84 12.64 -13.71
CA ARG A 90 -6.79 13.05 -15.12
C ARG A 90 -7.96 12.54 -15.96
N ARG A 91 -8.93 11.83 -15.36
CA ARG A 91 -10.09 11.20 -16.02
C ARG A 91 -9.71 10.21 -17.13
N ARG A 92 -8.52 9.60 -17.04
CA ARG A 92 -7.99 8.62 -18.01
C ARG A 92 -8.21 7.17 -17.59
N LEU A 93 -8.76 6.94 -16.42
CA LEU A 93 -8.88 5.63 -15.79
C LEU A 93 -10.23 5.53 -15.07
N PRO A 94 -10.97 4.41 -15.18
CA PRO A 94 -12.34 4.33 -14.68
C PRO A 94 -12.39 4.38 -13.15
N LEU A 95 -13.49 4.93 -12.60
CA LEU A 95 -13.69 5.11 -11.16
C LEU A 95 -13.55 3.82 -10.35
N LYS A 96 -13.92 2.67 -10.93
CA LYS A 96 -13.74 1.36 -10.28
C LYS A 96 -12.28 1.07 -9.93
N GLN A 97 -11.33 1.46 -10.78
CA GLN A 97 -9.92 1.24 -10.52
C GLN A 97 -9.38 2.29 -9.53
N ALA A 98 -9.89 3.53 -9.59
CA ALA A 98 -9.58 4.56 -8.59
C ALA A 98 -10.01 4.13 -7.18
N TYR A 99 -11.20 3.52 -7.07
CA TYR A 99 -11.71 2.97 -5.82
C TYR A 99 -10.80 1.88 -5.26
N VAL A 100 -10.43 0.89 -6.09
CA VAL A 100 -9.50 -0.18 -5.67
C VAL A 100 -8.14 0.39 -5.27
N ALA A 101 -7.62 1.37 -6.01
CA ALA A 101 -6.35 2.02 -5.70
C ALA A 101 -6.41 2.78 -4.35
N ALA A 102 -7.51 3.47 -4.07
CA ALA A 102 -7.73 4.12 -2.77
C ALA A 102 -7.84 3.10 -1.63
N CYS A 103 -8.55 1.98 -1.84
CA CYS A 103 -8.60 0.89 -0.86
C CYS A 103 -7.22 0.26 -0.63
N ALA A 104 -6.42 0.04 -1.67
CA ALA A 104 -5.07 -0.49 -1.54
C ALA A 104 -4.16 0.46 -0.75
N TRP A 105 -4.26 1.78 -1.02
CA TRP A 105 -3.55 2.79 -0.25
C TRP A 105 -3.96 2.78 1.22
N LEU A 106 -5.25 2.94 1.52
CA LEU A 106 -5.73 3.01 2.91
C LEU A 106 -5.47 1.71 3.69
N PHE A 107 -5.59 0.56 3.03
CA PHE A 107 -5.27 -0.73 3.63
C PHE A 107 -3.78 -0.84 3.97
N SER A 108 -2.91 -0.48 3.03
CA SER A 108 -1.46 -0.54 3.22
C SER A 108 -0.95 0.48 4.24
N ALA A 109 -1.52 1.68 4.26
CA ALA A 109 -1.03 2.79 5.09
C ALA A 109 -1.67 2.82 6.49
N SER A 110 -2.86 2.23 6.69
CA SER A 110 -3.56 2.31 7.98
C SER A 110 -4.30 1.04 8.37
N TRP A 111 -5.21 0.53 7.53
CA TRP A 111 -6.15 -0.50 8.02
C TRP A 111 -5.50 -1.82 8.40
N SER A 112 -4.41 -2.21 7.73
CA SER A 112 -3.64 -3.40 8.11
C SER A 112 -2.95 -3.25 9.47
N TYR A 113 -2.45 -2.05 9.76
CA TYR A 113 -1.87 -1.67 11.05
C TYR A 113 -2.93 -1.61 12.15
N ASP A 114 -4.05 -0.93 11.90
CA ASP A 114 -5.15 -0.80 12.86
C ASP A 114 -5.72 -2.18 13.22
N LEU A 115 -5.88 -3.06 12.22
CA LEU A 115 -6.31 -4.44 12.42
C LEU A 115 -5.30 -5.27 13.22
N TYR A 116 -4.01 -5.13 12.90
CA TYR A 116 -2.96 -5.84 13.64
C TYR A 116 -2.96 -5.46 15.11
N LEU A 117 -3.02 -4.16 15.44
CA LEU A 117 -3.04 -3.68 16.81
C LEU A 117 -4.31 -4.07 17.55
N LEU A 118 -5.47 -4.03 16.88
CA LEU A 118 -6.71 -4.53 17.45
C LEU A 118 -6.62 -6.02 17.81
N LEU A 119 -5.96 -6.83 16.97
CA LEU A 119 -5.76 -8.26 17.24
C LEU A 119 -4.69 -8.52 18.31
N ARG A 120 -3.64 -7.70 18.36
CA ARG A 120 -2.51 -7.83 19.30
C ARG A 120 -2.88 -7.36 20.70
N ASP A 121 -3.48 -6.19 20.79
CA ASP A 121 -3.70 -5.44 22.04
C ASP A 121 -5.17 -5.44 22.48
N GLY A 122 -6.09 -5.86 21.62
CA GLY A 122 -7.54 -5.88 21.89
C GLY A 122 -8.21 -4.50 21.80
N GLU A 123 -7.45 -3.45 21.50
CA GLU A 123 -7.92 -2.07 21.42
C GLU A 123 -7.52 -1.42 20.09
N TYR A 124 -8.36 -0.51 19.60
CA TYR A 124 -8.06 0.26 18.41
C TYR A 124 -6.98 1.31 18.73
N PRO A 125 -5.95 1.49 17.90
CA PRO A 125 -4.83 2.37 18.23
C PRO A 125 -5.26 3.83 18.34
N PHE A 126 -4.90 4.51 19.42
CA PHE A 126 -5.14 5.94 19.58
C PHE A 126 -4.34 6.80 18.58
N THR A 127 -3.26 6.25 18.02
CA THR A 127 -2.39 6.87 17.02
C THR A 127 -2.86 6.70 15.57
N TRP A 128 -4.01 6.05 15.33
CA TRP A 128 -4.49 5.69 13.99
C TRP A 128 -4.45 6.85 12.99
N LEU A 129 -4.87 8.05 13.41
CA LEU A 129 -4.93 9.21 12.53
C LEU A 129 -3.52 9.73 12.19
N ALA A 130 -2.63 9.77 13.18
CA ALA A 130 -1.24 10.16 12.98
C ALA A 130 -0.52 9.18 12.06
N ASN A 131 -0.73 7.87 12.28
CA ASN A 131 -0.22 6.82 11.43
C ASN A 131 -0.75 6.95 9.99
N LEU A 132 -2.06 7.16 9.80
CA LEU A 132 -2.65 7.34 8.47
C LEU A 132 -1.96 8.46 7.70
N PHE A 133 -1.69 9.61 8.33
CA PHE A 133 -0.99 10.72 7.66
C PHE A 133 0.48 10.39 7.37
N ALA A 134 1.23 9.91 8.37
CA ALA A 134 2.65 9.60 8.21
C ALA A 134 2.89 8.50 7.16
N SER A 135 2.17 7.38 7.29
CA SER A 135 2.23 6.25 6.37
C SER A 135 1.70 6.61 4.98
N SER A 136 0.74 7.54 4.86
CA SER A 136 0.30 8.05 3.55
C SER A 136 1.38 8.85 2.82
N VAL A 137 2.15 9.67 3.54
CA VAL A 137 3.29 10.39 2.94
C VAL A 137 4.31 9.38 2.43
N LEU A 138 4.67 8.39 3.24
CA LEU A 138 5.57 7.30 2.82
C LEU A 138 5.03 6.54 1.62
N TYR A 139 3.75 6.21 1.62
CA TYR A 139 3.08 5.48 0.54
C TYR A 139 3.12 6.26 -0.78
N VAL A 140 2.81 7.56 -0.75
CA VAL A 140 2.87 8.39 -1.95
C VAL A 140 4.31 8.57 -2.42
N SER A 141 5.27 8.81 -1.52
CA SER A 141 6.69 8.93 -1.87
C SER A 141 7.23 7.65 -2.50
N ALA A 142 6.91 6.49 -1.92
CA ALA A 142 7.22 5.17 -2.45
C ALA A 142 6.62 4.96 -3.84
N GLY A 143 5.33 5.27 -4.00
CA GLY A 143 4.65 5.16 -5.28
C GLY A 143 5.26 6.06 -6.33
N LEU A 144 5.62 7.31 -6.00
CA LEU A 144 6.31 8.20 -6.92
C LEU A 144 7.69 7.67 -7.31
N LEU A 145 8.51 7.25 -6.35
CA LEU A 145 9.86 6.73 -6.58
C LEU A 145 9.85 5.48 -7.47
N TRP A 146 9.00 4.51 -7.14
CA TRP A 146 9.01 3.19 -7.79
C TRP A 146 8.11 3.10 -9.03
N ASN A 147 7.37 4.16 -9.37
CA ASN A 147 6.59 4.29 -10.60
C ASN A 147 7.34 5.03 -11.73
N LEU A 148 8.52 5.62 -11.48
CA LEU A 148 9.25 6.47 -12.45
C LEU A 148 9.50 5.79 -13.82
N ASP A 149 9.65 4.47 -13.83
CA ASP A 149 9.98 3.72 -15.04
C ASP A 149 8.76 3.03 -15.70
N TRP A 150 7.58 3.01 -15.07
CA TRP A 150 6.47 2.18 -15.55
C TRP A 150 5.92 2.74 -16.86
N LYS A 151 6.00 1.92 -17.93
CA LYS A 151 5.35 2.21 -19.21
C LYS A 151 4.54 1.03 -19.68
N GLU A 152 3.29 1.29 -20.04
CA GLU A 152 2.41 0.30 -20.66
C GLU A 152 3.09 -0.26 -21.93
N GLY A 153 3.39 -1.56 -21.93
CA GLY A 153 4.07 -2.26 -23.03
C GLY A 153 5.60 -2.35 -22.95
N ARG A 154 6.26 -1.76 -21.94
CA ARG A 154 7.72 -1.92 -21.75
C ARG A 154 8.14 -2.47 -20.38
N GLY A 155 7.21 -2.60 -19.43
CA GLY A 155 7.57 -2.94 -18.06
C GLY A 155 8.17 -1.72 -17.41
#